data_AF-A0A1G8LS02-F1
#
_entry.id   AF-A0A1G8LS02-F1
#
_cell.length_a   1.000
_cell.length_b   1.000
_cell.length_c   1.000
_cell.angle_alpha   90.00
_cell.angle_beta   90.00
_cell.angle_gamma   90.00
#
_symmetry.space_group_name_H-M   'P 1'
#
loop_
_entity.id
_entity.type
_entity.pdbx_description
1 polymer ?
#
loop_
_entity_poly.entity_id
_entity_poly.type
_entity_poly.pdbx_seq_one_letter_code
_entity_poly.pdbx_strand_id
1 'polypeptide(L)'
;MIWAGKPYPFDYEAIASFDKIVNLGKYYPNCAILAGYELRLSRLLKQGADVWLNRPRLTHEVSGTSGMSVAKNGCINVSIPDGWFPEFVVDRVNGFVVPNTQISEHEFQRDKTDAHNLYNLL
;
A
#
# COMPACT_ATOMS: atom_id res chain seq x y z
N MET A 1 7.36 6.39 8.17
CA MET A 1 6.88 5.38 7.20
C MET A 1 7.53 4.05 7.52
N ILE A 2 6.75 2.97 7.60
CA ILE A 2 7.28 1.62 7.77
C ILE A 2 6.87 0.82 6.54
N TRP A 3 7.84 0.19 5.89
CA TRP A 3 7.62 -0.68 4.75
C TRP A 3 8.01 -2.11 5.12
N ALA A 4 7.20 -3.10 4.75
CA ALA A 4 7.50 -4.48 5.08
C ALA A 4 7.15 -5.41 3.92
N GLY A 5 8.00 -6.39 3.66
CA GLY A 5 7.82 -7.30 2.54
C GLY A 5 8.63 -8.58 2.64
N LYS A 6 8.24 -9.55 1.81
CA LYS A 6 8.95 -10.81 1.60
C LYS A 6 8.81 -11.17 0.11
N PRO A 7 9.69 -10.65 -0.77
CA PRO A 7 9.63 -10.99 -2.18
C PRO A 7 9.84 -12.50 -2.37
N TYR A 8 9.21 -13.06 -3.40
CA TYR A 8 9.37 -14.48 -3.72
C TYR A 8 10.80 -14.76 -4.24
N PRO A 9 11.50 -15.82 -3.80
CA PRO A 9 12.92 -16.01 -4.12
C PRO A 9 13.27 -16.10 -5.61
N PHE A 10 12.31 -16.47 -6.46
CA PHE A 10 12.52 -16.59 -7.92
C PHE A 10 11.91 -15.44 -8.71
N ASP A 11 11.33 -14.45 -8.04
CA ASP A 11 10.84 -13.22 -8.68
C ASP A 11 11.89 -12.13 -8.59
N TYR A 12 12.79 -12.12 -9.58
CA TYR A 12 13.92 -11.20 -9.63
C TYR A 12 13.48 -9.73 -9.78
N GLU A 13 12.33 -9.46 -10.39
CA GLU A 13 11.81 -8.10 -10.53
C GLU A 13 11.32 -7.55 -9.18
N ALA A 14 10.60 -8.37 -8.41
CA ALA A 14 10.18 -8.02 -7.06
C ALA A 14 11.36 -7.84 -6.12
N ILE A 15 12.38 -8.72 -6.21
CA ILE A 15 13.62 -8.60 -5.43
C ILE A 15 14.35 -7.30 -5.78
N ALA A 16 14.55 -7.01 -7.07
CA ALA A 16 15.23 -5.78 -7.51
C ALA A 16 14.47 -4.52 -7.06
N SER A 17 13.13 -4.56 -7.08
CA SER A 17 12.29 -3.46 -6.58
C SER A 17 12.42 -3.28 -5.06
N PHE A 18 12.43 -4.39 -4.31
CA PHE A 18 12.65 -4.37 -2.86
C PHE A 18 14.03 -3.79 -2.51
N ASP A 19 15.09 -4.22 -3.21
CA ASP A 19 16.45 -3.71 -3.00
C ASP A 19 16.55 -2.21 -3.28
N LYS A 20 15.87 -1.71 -4.31
CA LYS A 20 15.77 -0.27 -4.57
C LYS A 20 15.13 0.47 -3.40
N ILE A 21 14.02 -0.06 -2.85
CA ILE A 21 13.34 0.53 -1.70
C ILE A 21 14.24 0.51 -0.47
N VAL A 22 14.92 -0.61 -0.18
CA VAL A 22 15.90 -0.74 0.91
C VAL A 22 17.00 0.30 0.80
N ASN A 23 17.59 0.46 -0.39
CA ASN A 23 18.66 1.41 -0.61
C ASN A 23 18.18 2.86 -0.51
N LEU A 24 16.99 3.19 -1.02
CA LEU A 24 16.39 4.51 -0.88
C LEU A 24 16.06 4.83 0.57
N GLY A 25 15.52 3.87 1.32
CA GLY A 25 15.13 4.05 2.73
C GLY A 25 16.28 4.49 3.63
N LYS A 26 17.52 4.11 3.31
CA LYS A 26 18.73 4.53 4.05
C LYS A 26 18.94 6.04 4.09
N TYR A 27 18.41 6.77 3.10
CA TYR A 27 18.52 8.23 3.02
C TYR A 27 17.42 8.97 3.78
N TYR A 28 16.38 8.27 4.26
CA TYR A 28 15.24 8.86 4.95
C TYR A 28 15.22 8.44 6.42
N PRO A 29 15.51 9.33 7.37
CA PRO A 29 15.57 8.98 8.80
C PRO A 29 14.22 8.53 9.37
N ASN A 30 13.12 8.93 8.71
CA ASN A 30 11.75 8.59 9.11
C ASN A 30 11.21 7.35 8.37
N CYS A 31 12.09 6.54 7.77
CA CYS A 31 11.73 5.32 7.05
C CYS A 31 12.36 4.09 7.71
N ALA A 32 11.56 3.06 7.98
CA ALA A 32 12.03 1.75 8.44
C ALA A 32 11.57 0.68 7.46
N ILE A 33 12.48 -0.23 7.08
CA ILE A 33 12.18 -1.31 6.14
C ILE A 33 12.41 -2.65 6.83
N LEU A 34 11.36 -3.47 6.87
CA LEU A 34 11.34 -4.72 7.62
C LEU A 34 11.22 -5.90 6.66
N ALA A 35 12.21 -6.78 6.65
CA ALA A 35 12.20 -8.02 5.89
C ALA A 35 11.50 -9.14 6.67
N GLY A 36 11.02 -10.17 5.96
CA GLY A 36 10.42 -11.35 6.60
C GLY A 36 9.01 -11.08 7.12
N TYR A 37 8.21 -10.37 6.32
CA TYR A 37 6.81 -10.12 6.65
C TYR A 37 6.02 -11.43 6.75
N GLU A 38 5.68 -11.78 7.99
CA GLU A 38 4.93 -12.97 8.39
C GLU A 38 3.79 -12.55 9.34
N LEU A 39 2.94 -13.50 9.75
CA LEU A 39 1.76 -13.22 10.59
C LEU A 39 2.05 -12.41 11.85
N ARG A 40 3.16 -12.71 12.56
CA ARG A 40 3.55 -11.98 13.77
C ARG A 40 3.88 -10.51 13.48
N LEU A 41 4.67 -10.27 12.43
CA LEU A 41 5.03 -8.91 12.04
C LEU A 41 3.80 -8.14 11.51
N SER A 42 2.96 -8.81 10.72
CA SER A 42 1.68 -8.27 10.25
C SER A 42 0.81 -7.80 11.41
N ARG A 43 0.66 -8.62 12.46
CA ARG A 43 -0.13 -8.24 13.65
C ARG A 43 0.42 -6.98 14.32
N LEU A 44 1.74 -6.91 14.56
CA LEU A 44 2.36 -5.76 15.20
C LEU A 44 2.17 -4.48 14.38
N LEU A 45 2.39 -4.55 13.07
CA LEU A 45 2.21 -3.40 12.18
C LEU A 45 0.77 -2.92 12.16
N LYS A 46 -0.21 -3.84 12.07
CA LYS A 46 -1.63 -3.50 12.07
C LYS A 46 -2.13 -2.93 13.40
N GLN A 47 -1.45 -3.22 14.52
CA GLN A 47 -1.82 -2.70 15.84
C GLN A 47 -1.17 -1.35 16.15
N GLY A 48 -0.05 -1.02 15.49
CA GLY A 48 0.70 0.21 15.72
C GLY A 48 0.62 1.23 14.59
N ALA A 49 -0.09 0.94 13.50
CA ALA A 49 -0.23 1.86 12.39
C ALA A 49 -1.37 2.85 12.63
N ASP A 50 -1.09 4.15 12.50
CA ASP A 50 -2.12 5.19 12.46
C ASP A 50 -2.80 5.24 11.08
N VAL A 51 -1.98 5.09 10.03
CA VAL A 51 -2.41 5.10 8.62
C VAL A 51 -1.87 3.87 7.91
N TRP A 52 -2.73 3.18 7.17
CA TRP A 52 -2.40 2.01 6.37
C TRP A 52 -2.60 2.30 4.90
N LEU A 53 -1.49 2.34 4.17
CA LEU A 53 -1.48 2.50 2.72
C LEU A 53 -1.56 1.13 2.06
N ASN A 54 -2.67 0.86 1.39
CA ASN A 54 -2.79 -0.28 0.49
C ASN A 54 -2.92 0.27 -0.93
N ARG A 55 -2.01 -0.07 -1.84
CA ARG A 55 -2.13 0.37 -3.22
C ARG A 55 -1.81 -0.77 -4.18
N PRO A 56 -2.74 -1.71 -4.39
CA PRO A 56 -2.62 -2.64 -5.51
C PRO A 56 -2.69 -1.88 -6.83
N ARG A 57 -2.22 -2.51 -7.91
CA ARG A 57 -2.59 -2.06 -9.26
C ARG A 57 -4.07 -2.32 -9.47
N LEU A 58 -4.76 -1.37 -10.12
CA LEU A 58 -6.19 -1.45 -10.41
C LEU A 58 -6.52 -2.79 -11.10
N THR A 59 -7.52 -3.52 -10.59
CA THR A 59 -7.98 -4.86 -10.99
C THR A 59 -7.15 -6.06 -10.47
N HIS A 60 -6.06 -5.81 -9.74
CA HIS A 60 -5.21 -6.88 -9.20
C HIS A 60 -5.54 -7.26 -7.74
N GLU A 61 -6.47 -6.57 -7.08
CA GLU A 61 -6.92 -6.91 -5.71
C GLU A 61 -8.37 -7.39 -5.69
N VAL A 62 -8.55 -8.70 -5.46
CA VAL A 62 -9.90 -9.31 -5.48
C VAL A 62 -10.63 -9.15 -4.14
N SER A 63 -9.93 -9.10 -3.00
CA SER A 63 -10.60 -9.09 -1.68
C SER A 63 -9.84 -8.41 -0.54
N GLY A 64 -8.52 -8.17 -0.65
CA GLY A 64 -7.75 -7.30 0.28
C GLY A 64 -8.02 -7.51 1.78
N THR A 65 -8.03 -8.75 2.29
CA THR A 65 -8.40 -9.07 3.69
C THR A 65 -7.50 -8.43 4.76
N SER A 66 -6.30 -7.99 4.37
CA SER A 66 -5.37 -7.25 5.22
C SER A 66 -5.95 -5.89 5.63
N GLY A 67 -6.62 -5.18 4.72
CA GLY A 67 -7.24 -3.89 4.97
C GLY A 67 -8.45 -3.99 5.90
N MET A 68 -9.27 -5.04 5.76
CA MET A 68 -10.38 -5.31 6.70
C MET A 68 -9.89 -5.49 8.15
N SER A 69 -8.73 -6.13 8.32
CA SER A 69 -8.15 -6.37 9.65
C SER A 69 -7.62 -5.10 10.29
N VAL A 70 -7.11 -4.17 9.47
CA VAL A 70 -6.57 -2.88 9.89
C VAL A 70 -7.70 -1.94 10.32
N ALA A 71 -8.80 -1.90 9.56
CA ALA A 71 -9.98 -1.11 9.91
C ALA A 71 -10.54 -1.46 11.30
N LYS A 72 -10.52 -2.74 11.68
CA LYS A 72 -10.93 -3.19 13.03
C LYS A 72 -10.05 -2.68 14.16
N ASN A 73 -8.79 -2.32 13.87
CA ASN A 73 -7.87 -1.74 14.86
C ASN A 73 -7.93 -0.21 14.93
N GLY A 74 -8.88 0.44 14.23
CA GLY A 74 -9.04 1.90 14.24
C GLY A 74 -8.03 2.66 13.38
N CYS A 75 -7.28 1.96 12.54
CA CYS A 75 -6.32 2.56 11.63
C CYS A 75 -7.02 3.11 10.38
N ILE A 76 -6.58 4.29 9.93
CA ILE A 76 -7.13 4.97 8.75
C ILE A 76 -6.60 4.28 7.50
N ASN A 77 -7.51 3.79 6.65
CA ASN A 77 -7.11 3.17 5.39
C ASN A 77 -7.01 4.22 4.27
N VAL A 78 -5.92 4.14 3.50
CA VAL A 78 -5.69 4.96 2.30
C VAL A 78 -5.48 4.01 1.14
N SER A 79 -6.38 4.02 0.15
CA SER A 79 -6.31 3.10 -1.00
C SER A 79 -7.10 3.62 -2.20
N ILE A 80 -6.95 2.91 -3.32
CA ILE A 80 -7.85 3.05 -4.47
C ILE A 80 -9.17 2.32 -4.19
N PRO A 81 -10.30 2.73 -4.78
CA PRO A 81 -11.58 2.04 -4.66
C PRO A 81 -11.59 0.74 -5.48
N ASP A 82 -10.82 -0.25 -5.04
CA ASP A 82 -10.72 -1.59 -5.60
C ASP A 82 -10.96 -2.66 -4.52
N GLY A 83 -11.45 -3.83 -4.91
CA GLY A 83 -11.80 -4.92 -4.01
C GLY A 83 -12.83 -4.54 -2.93
N TRP A 84 -12.51 -4.79 -1.65
CA TRP A 84 -13.37 -4.54 -0.48
C TRP A 84 -13.47 -3.07 -0.07
N PHE A 85 -12.53 -2.24 -0.52
CA PHE A 85 -12.40 -0.85 -0.09
C PHE A 85 -13.68 -0.02 -0.30
N PRO A 86 -14.36 -0.05 -1.47
CA PRO A 86 -15.61 0.68 -1.66
C PRO A 86 -16.79 0.15 -0.82
N GLU A 87 -16.72 -1.06 -0.27
CA GLU A 87 -17.78 -1.63 0.57
C GLU A 87 -17.79 -1.05 1.99
N PHE A 88 -16.64 -0.57 2.47
CA PHE A 88 -16.46 -0.14 3.86
C PHE A 88 -16.03 1.33 3.98
N VAL A 89 -15.23 1.84 3.05
CA VAL A 89 -14.65 3.17 3.15
C VAL A 89 -15.55 4.21 2.51
N VAL A 90 -15.93 5.19 3.33
CA VAL A 90 -16.55 6.44 2.92
C VAL A 90 -15.45 7.50 2.96
N ASP A 91 -15.18 8.08 1.79
CA ASP A 91 -14.12 9.08 1.63
C ASP A 91 -14.25 10.21 2.66
N ARG A 92 -13.14 10.54 3.32
CA ARG A 92 -13.01 11.60 4.35
C ARG A 92 -13.83 11.40 5.62
N VAL A 93 -14.48 10.24 5.78
CA VAL A 93 -15.21 9.89 7.01
C VAL A 93 -14.43 8.86 7.82
N ASN A 94 -14.07 7.73 7.20
CA ASN A 94 -13.34 6.63 7.86
C ASN A 94 -12.11 6.15 7.08
N GLY A 95 -11.75 6.83 5.99
CA GLY A 95 -10.58 6.56 5.16
C GLY A 95 -10.40 7.61 4.07
N PHE A 96 -9.33 7.48 3.29
CA PHE A 96 -9.07 8.37 2.16
C PHE A 96 -9.03 7.57 0.86
N VAL A 97 -9.85 7.98 -0.10
CA VAL A 97 -9.95 7.33 -1.40
C VAL A 97 -9.02 8.06 -2.39
N VAL A 98 -8.06 7.34 -2.96
CA VAL A 98 -7.21 7.85 -4.05
C VAL A 98 -7.97 7.73 -5.37
N PRO A 99 -8.12 8.81 -6.16
CA PRO A 99 -8.79 8.75 -7.46
C PRO A 99 -8.09 7.80 -8.44
N ASN A 100 -8.90 7.00 -9.15
CA ASN A 100 -8.39 6.03 -10.14
C ASN A 100 -7.84 6.71 -11.40
N THR A 101 -6.80 6.11 -11.97
CA THR A 101 -6.32 6.43 -13.32
C THR A 101 -7.16 5.75 -14.40
N GLN A 102 -7.20 6.33 -15.61
CA GLN A 102 -7.88 5.72 -16.74
C GLN A 102 -7.14 4.45 -17.21
N ILE A 103 -7.88 3.35 -17.38
CA ILE A 103 -7.32 2.04 -17.75
C ILE A 103 -6.66 2.06 -19.15
N SER A 104 -7.10 2.98 -20.02
CA SER A 104 -6.66 3.13 -21.41
C SER A 104 -5.25 3.69 -21.60
N GLU A 105 -4.59 4.17 -20.54
CA GLU A 105 -3.25 4.74 -20.62
C GLU A 105 -2.15 3.65 -20.58
N HIS A 106 -0.99 3.95 -21.19
CA HIS A 106 0.20 3.13 -21.05
C HIS A 106 0.61 2.98 -19.58
N GLU A 107 1.13 1.80 -19.22
CA GLU A 107 1.42 1.43 -17.83
C GLU A 107 2.27 2.46 -17.07
N PHE A 108 3.34 2.96 -17.69
CA PHE A 108 4.22 3.97 -17.10
C PHE A 108 3.51 5.30 -16.81
N GLN A 109 2.55 5.68 -17.67
CA GLN A 109 1.78 6.90 -17.48
C GLN A 109 0.77 6.72 -16.32
N ARG A 110 0.17 5.54 -16.21
CA ARG A 110 -0.69 5.19 -15.07
C ARG A 110 0.09 5.27 -13.75
N ASP A 111 1.26 4.63 -13.67
CA ASP A 111 2.08 4.64 -12.45
C ASP A 111 2.47 6.07 -12.01
N LYS A 112 2.73 6.97 -12.97
CA LYS A 112 3.00 8.40 -12.70
C LYS A 112 1.77 9.14 -12.18
N THR A 113 0.65 9.03 -12.88
CA THR A 113 -0.60 9.69 -12.48
C THR A 113 -1.07 9.17 -11.13
N ASP A 114 -0.90 7.87 -10.89
CA ASP A 114 -1.18 7.21 -9.63
C ASP A 114 -0.35 7.81 -8.49
N ALA A 115 0.97 7.87 -8.66
CA ALA A 115 1.86 8.48 -7.69
C ALA A 115 1.45 9.94 -7.40
N HIS A 116 1.15 10.71 -8.45
CA HIS A 116 0.73 12.10 -8.33
C HIS A 116 -0.58 12.25 -7.54
N ASN A 117 -1.59 11.42 -7.82
CA ASN A 117 -2.86 11.44 -7.10
C ASN A 117 -2.70 11.13 -5.61
N LEU A 118 -1.79 10.21 -5.26
CA LEU A 118 -1.49 9.90 -3.86
C LEU A 118 -0.77 11.06 -3.17
N TYR A 119 0.21 11.69 -3.83
CA TYR A 119 0.91 12.85 -3.27
C TYR A 119 0.01 14.08 -3.11
N ASN A 120 -1.01 14.24 -3.95
CA ASN A 120 -1.97 15.33 -3.80
C ASN A 120 -2.98 15.10 -2.67
N LEU A 121 -3.18 13.83 -2.27
CA LEU A 121 -4.12 13.46 -1.22
C LEU A 121 -3.50 13.55 0.19
N LEU A 122 -2.20 13.27 0.30
CA LEU A 122 -1.41 13.30 1.54
C LEU A 122 -0.84 14.69 1.84
#